data_AF-A0AAW2KVW1-F1
#
_entry.id   AF-A0AAW2KVW1-F1
#
_cell.length_a   1.000
_cell.length_b   1.000
_cell.length_c   1.000
_cell.angle_alpha   90.00
_cell.angle_beta   90.00
_cell.angle_gamma   90.00
#
_symmetry.space_group_name_H-M   'P 1'
#
loop_
_entity.id
_entity.type
_entity.pdbx_description
1 polymer ?
#
loop_
_entity_poly.entity_id
_entity_poly.type
_entity_poly.pdbx_seq_one_letter_code
_entity_poly.pdbx_strand_id
1 'polypeptide(L)'
;MLYWKEDVDLEYCKFCGDARYKPSREQDPHRKKSPYAVLRYLPLTPHLQRLYSSRVTTEHKTWHTTYQTEEGSMCHPFDAEAWKHFDRMYPNFAEEPHNVRLGLCTDGFAPYG
;
A
#
# COMPACT_ATOMS: atom_id res chain seq x y z
N MET A 1 2.56 -8.57 14.80
CA MET A 1 3.82 -7.91 15.19
C MET A 1 4.76 -7.92 14.00
N LEU A 2 5.47 -6.82 13.72
CA LEU A 2 6.51 -6.77 12.69
C LEU A 2 7.87 -7.08 13.33
N TYR A 3 8.60 -8.02 12.74
CA TYR A 3 9.97 -8.36 13.14
C TYR A 3 10.95 -7.43 12.43
N TRP A 4 11.06 -6.18 12.91
CA TRP A 4 11.86 -5.12 12.29
C TRP A 4 12.60 -4.29 13.35
N LYS A 5 13.76 -3.73 12.99
CA LYS A 5 14.67 -3.00 13.90
C LYS A 5 14.99 -3.81 15.15
N GLU A 6 14.54 -3.35 16.31
CA GLU A 6 14.79 -3.93 17.63
C GLU A 6 14.24 -5.36 17.76
N ASP A 7 13.27 -5.71 16.91
CA ASP A 7 12.55 -6.98 16.96
C ASP A 7 13.02 -7.99 15.92
N VAL A 8 14.13 -7.71 15.24
CA VAL A 8 14.62 -8.52 14.12
C VAL A 8 15.00 -9.95 14.51
N ASP A 9 15.55 -10.13 15.72
CA ASP A 9 16.06 -11.42 16.19
C ASP A 9 15.03 -12.24 16.99
N LEU A 10 13.82 -11.72 17.17
CA LEU A 10 12.77 -12.44 17.90
C LEU A 10 12.26 -13.62 17.08
N GLU A 11 12.17 -14.77 17.73
CA GLU A 11 11.57 -15.99 17.19
C GLU A 11 10.11 -16.19 17.63
N TYR A 12 9.65 -15.39 18.59
CA TYR A 12 8.30 -15.46 19.16
C TYR A 12 7.66 -14.07 19.23
N CYS A 13 6.35 -14.03 19.04
CA CYS A 13 5.58 -12.79 19.12
C CYS A 13 5.50 -12.29 20.57
N LYS A 14 5.85 -11.01 20.81
CA LYS A 14 5.77 -10.39 22.16
C LYS A 14 4.36 -10.34 22.75
N PHE A 15 3.33 -10.38 21.91
CA PHE A 15 1.94 -10.17 22.35
C PHE A 15 1.18 -11.46 22.60
N CYS A 16 1.38 -12.48 21.76
CA CYS A 16 0.64 -13.76 21.85
C CYS A 16 1.55 -14.98 22.08
N GLY A 17 2.87 -14.84 22.01
CA GLY A 17 3.81 -15.96 22.17
C GLY A 17 3.91 -16.89 20.95
N ASP A 18 3.18 -16.63 19.87
CA ASP A 18 3.22 -17.47 18.67
C ASP A 18 4.61 -17.49 18.01
N ALA A 19 4.97 -18.65 17.47
CA ALA A 19 6.24 -18.84 16.76
C ALA A 19 6.27 -18.06 15.44
N ARG A 20 7.41 -17.45 15.13
CA ARG A 20 7.67 -16.75 13.87
C ARG A 20 7.77 -17.72 12.68
N TYR A 21 8.33 -18.91 12.90
CA TYR A 21 8.69 -19.87 11.86
C TYR A 21 7.88 -21.16 11.95
N LYS A 22 7.56 -21.73 10.79
CA LYS A 22 6.92 -23.04 10.66
C LYS A 22 7.88 -24.13 11.15
N PRO A 23 7.37 -25.20 11.80
CA PRO A 23 8.19 -26.32 12.24
C PRO A 23 8.85 -27.01 11.04
N SER A 24 10.16 -27.24 11.11
CA SER A 24 10.88 -28.04 10.11
C SER A 24 10.67 -29.52 10.42
N ARG A 25 10.34 -30.33 9.40
CA ARG A 25 10.24 -31.80 9.52
C ARG A 25 11.59 -32.49 9.66
N GLU A 26 12.67 -31.84 9.21
CA GLU A 26 14.03 -32.36 9.22
C GLU A 26 14.92 -31.43 10.04
N GLN A 27 15.73 -32.00 10.92
CA GLN A 27 16.72 -31.30 11.76
C GLN A 27 17.99 -31.00 10.94
N ASP A 28 17.85 -30.51 9.71
CA ASP A 28 19.00 -30.04 8.93
C ASP A 28 19.42 -28.64 9.45
N PRO A 29 20.61 -28.50 10.06
CA PRO A 29 21.09 -27.23 10.59
C PRO A 29 21.29 -26.16 9.50
N HIS A 30 21.39 -26.56 8.23
CA HIS A 30 21.65 -25.67 7.10
C HIS A 30 20.36 -25.19 6.41
N ARG A 31 19.19 -25.71 6.78
CA ARG A 31 17.93 -25.35 6.14
C ARG A 31 17.42 -23.98 6.62
N LYS A 32 17.12 -23.08 5.67
CA LYS A 32 16.53 -21.77 5.98
C LYS A 32 15.15 -21.93 6.64
N LYS A 33 14.95 -21.29 7.80
CA LYS A 33 13.66 -21.23 8.51
C LYS A 33 12.61 -20.52 7.64
N SER A 34 11.39 -21.07 7.57
CA SER A 34 10.28 -20.50 6.80
C SER A 34 9.30 -19.79 7.73
N PRO A 35 9.11 -18.45 7.62
CA PRO A 35 8.19 -17.72 8.49
C PRO A 35 6.71 -18.04 8.19
N TYR A 36 5.83 -17.92 9.18
CA TYR A 36 4.39 -18.06 8.99
C TYR A 36 3.79 -16.96 8.10
N ALA A 37 4.20 -15.71 8.33
CA ALA A 37 3.77 -14.54 7.58
C ALA A 37 4.98 -13.68 7.18
N VAL A 38 4.95 -13.14 5.96
CA VAL A 38 6.00 -12.27 5.42
C VAL A 38 5.36 -10.97 4.96
N LEU A 39 5.74 -9.87 5.60
CA LEU A 39 5.45 -8.54 5.06
C LEU A 39 6.51 -8.21 4.00
N ARG A 40 6.08 -7.93 2.78
CA ARG A 40 6.96 -7.45 1.70
C ARG A 40 6.81 -5.94 1.60
N TYR A 41 7.89 -5.21 1.86
CA TYR A 41 7.92 -3.78 1.62
C TYR A 41 8.24 -3.50 0.15
N LEU A 42 7.37 -2.74 -0.51
CA LEU A 42 7.59 -2.25 -1.86
C LEU A 42 7.87 -0.75 -1.79
N PRO A 43 9.06 -0.28 -2.22
CA PRO A 43 9.38 1.14 -2.19
C PRO A 43 8.38 1.95 -3.04
N LEU A 44 7.53 2.73 -2.39
CA LEU A 44 6.42 3.44 -3.03
C LEU A 44 6.92 4.50 -4.01
N THR A 45 7.86 5.34 -3.60
CA THR A 45 8.36 6.47 -4.40
C THR A 45 8.83 6.08 -5.81
N PRO A 46 9.78 5.13 -5.98
CA PRO A 46 10.24 4.76 -7.33
C PRO A 46 9.15 4.07 -8.16
N HIS A 47 8.16 3.44 -7.52
CA HIS A 47 7.01 2.86 -8.22
C HIS A 47 6.11 3.95 -8.78
N LEU A 48 5.77 4.96 -7.97
CA LEU A 48 4.96 6.08 -8.40
C LEU A 48 5.65 6.86 -9.53
N GLN A 49 6.96 7.11 -9.42
CA GLN A 49 7.76 7.76 -10.47
C GLN A 49 7.73 6.98 -11.79
N ARG A 50 7.94 5.66 -11.75
CA ARG A 50 7.86 4.81 -12.96
C ARG A 50 6.53 4.93 -13.66
N LEU A 51 5.45 4.97 -12.90
CA LEU A 51 4.11 5.07 -13.46
C LEU A 51 3.88 6.44 -14.17
N TYR A 52 4.69 7.48 -13.90
CA TYR A 52 4.68 8.78 -14.62
C TYR A 52 5.74 8.85 -15.74
N SER A 53 6.51 7.78 -15.97
CA SER A 53 7.64 7.81 -16.92
C SER A 53 7.21 7.67 -18.40
N SER A 54 5.96 7.31 -18.66
CA SER A 54 5.38 7.23 -20.02
C SER A 54 4.25 8.24 -20.16
N ARG A 55 4.17 8.91 -21.31
CA ARG A 55 3.08 9.85 -21.62
C ARG A 55 1.71 9.16 -21.54
N VAL A 56 1.60 7.95 -22.09
CA VAL A 56 0.36 7.16 -22.09
C VAL A 56 -0.12 6.90 -20.66
N THR A 57 0.78 6.48 -19.76
CA THR A 57 0.38 6.20 -18.36
C THR A 57 0.12 7.46 -17.56
N THR A 58 0.80 8.57 -17.88
CA THR A 58 0.56 9.87 -17.24
C THR A 58 -0.83 10.42 -17.57
N GLU A 59 -1.30 10.31 -18.82
CA GLU A 59 -2.65 10.75 -19.21
C GLU A 59 -3.75 10.08 -18.36
N HIS A 60 -3.62 8.77 -18.12
CA HIS A 60 -4.57 8.06 -17.26
C HIS A 60 -4.52 8.51 -15.80
N LYS A 61 -3.38 8.99 -15.31
CA LYS A 61 -3.22 9.42 -13.92
C LYS A 61 -3.72 10.83 -13.66
N THR A 62 -3.55 11.72 -14.63
CA THR A 62 -4.05 13.09 -14.57
C THR A 62 -5.52 13.18 -15.01
N TRP A 63 -6.13 12.08 -15.42
CA TRP A 63 -7.52 12.04 -15.89
C TRP A 63 -8.53 12.65 -14.90
N HIS A 64 -8.27 12.56 -13.60
CA HIS A 64 -9.11 13.15 -12.56
C HIS A 64 -9.24 14.67 -12.66
N THR A 65 -8.32 15.37 -13.34
CA THR A 65 -8.41 16.83 -13.52
C THR A 65 -9.20 17.23 -14.76
N THR A 66 -9.32 16.34 -15.76
CA THR A 66 -10.04 16.62 -17.01
C THR A 66 -11.44 16.04 -17.03
N TYR A 67 -11.72 15.08 -16.16
CA TYR A 67 -13.03 14.46 -16.05
C TYR A 67 -14.04 15.35 -15.32
N GLN A 68 -15.27 15.36 -15.82
CA GLN A 68 -16.43 15.92 -15.14
C GLN A 68 -17.38 14.77 -14.79
N THR A 69 -17.71 14.67 -13.51
CA THR A 69 -18.64 13.67 -12.99
C THR A 69 -20.06 14.01 -13.41
N GLU A 70 -20.81 13.02 -13.91
CA GLU A 70 -22.26 13.15 -14.08
C GLU A 70 -22.95 13.22 -12.71
N GLU A 71 -23.91 14.12 -12.54
CA GLU A 71 -24.61 14.29 -11.26
C GLU A 71 -25.29 12.98 -10.83
N GLY A 72 -24.97 12.53 -9.61
CA GLY A 72 -25.66 11.43 -8.94
C GLY A 72 -24.99 10.05 -9.01
N SER A 73 -23.85 9.90 -9.68
CA SER A 73 -23.08 8.63 -9.71
C SER A 73 -21.64 8.82 -9.23
N MET A 74 -21.14 7.85 -8.45
CA MET A 74 -19.73 7.75 -8.06
C MET A 74 -19.04 6.79 -9.04
N CYS A 75 -18.40 7.33 -10.07
CA CYS A 75 -17.75 6.56 -11.12
C CYS A 75 -16.26 6.37 -10.84
N HIS A 76 -15.66 7.22 -10.01
CA HIS A 76 -14.24 7.19 -9.66
C HIS A 76 -14.01 7.60 -8.19
N PRO A 77 -12.92 7.14 -7.53
CA PRO A 77 -12.56 7.60 -6.18
C PRO A 77 -12.40 9.12 -6.03
N PHE A 78 -12.19 9.85 -7.13
CA PHE A 78 -12.21 11.33 -7.19
C PHE A 78 -13.57 11.91 -6.77
N ASP A 79 -14.66 11.19 -7.05
CA ASP A 79 -16.03 11.64 -6.74
C ASP A 79 -16.34 11.52 -5.25
N ALA A 80 -15.55 10.74 -4.51
CA ALA A 80 -15.74 10.46 -3.09
C ALA A 80 -15.52 11.70 -2.22
N GLU A 81 -16.32 11.83 -1.16
CA GLU A 81 -16.26 12.98 -0.27
C GLU A 81 -14.90 13.12 0.42
N ALA A 82 -14.21 12.01 0.70
CA ALA A 82 -12.87 12.02 1.27
C ALA A 82 -11.85 12.72 0.34
N TRP A 83 -11.95 12.49 -0.97
CA TRP A 83 -11.09 13.13 -1.96
C TRP A 83 -11.39 14.64 -2.04
N LYS A 84 -12.68 14.99 -2.19
CA LYS A 84 -13.12 16.39 -2.25
C LYS A 84 -12.73 17.16 -0.98
N HIS A 85 -12.87 16.54 0.18
CA HIS A 85 -12.44 17.13 1.45
C HIS A 85 -10.92 17.37 1.48
N PHE A 86 -10.12 16.40 1.03
CA PHE A 86 -8.67 16.55 0.95
C PHE A 86 -8.27 17.71 0.03
N ASP A 87 -8.91 17.83 -1.14
CA ASP A 87 -8.61 18.91 -2.09
C ASP A 87 -8.99 20.30 -1.54
N ARG A 88 -10.09 20.39 -0.78
CA ARG A 88 -10.46 21.63 -0.06
C ARG A 88 -9.46 22.00 1.04
N MET A 89 -8.89 21.00 1.72
CA MET A 89 -7.92 21.22 2.80
C MET A 89 -6.52 21.57 2.27
N TYR A 90 -6.15 21.07 1.09
CA TYR A 90 -4.83 21.25 0.49
C TYR A 90 -4.90 21.75 -0.96
N PRO A 91 -5.34 23.01 -1.21
CA PRO A 91 -5.52 23.53 -2.57
C PRO A 91 -4.24 23.49 -3.41
N ASN A 92 -3.11 23.92 -2.85
CA ASN A 92 -1.82 23.90 -3.55
C ASN A 92 -1.38 22.48 -3.97
N PHE A 93 -1.80 21.45 -3.22
CA PHE A 93 -1.56 20.07 -3.59
C PHE A 93 -2.52 19.62 -4.69
N ALA A 94 -3.78 20.04 -4.62
CA ALA A 94 -4.79 19.71 -5.61
C ALA A 94 -4.56 20.38 -6.97
N GLU A 95 -3.91 21.54 -6.99
CA GLU A 95 -3.55 22.28 -8.21
C GLU A 95 -2.56 21.54 -9.10
N GLU A 96 -1.71 20.66 -8.55
CA GLU A 96 -0.73 19.88 -9.31
C GLU A 96 -1.33 18.53 -9.72
N PRO A 97 -1.67 18.30 -11.01
CA PRO A 97 -2.32 17.09 -11.48
C PRO A 97 -1.51 15.81 -11.29
N HIS A 98 -0.18 15.92 -11.14
CA HIS A 98 0.69 14.76 -10.95
C HIS A 98 0.77 14.29 -9.50
N ASN A 99 0.10 14.97 -8.57
CA ASN A 99 0.06 14.58 -7.19
C ASN A 99 -0.85 13.36 -6.96
N VAL A 100 -0.27 12.32 -6.36
CA VAL A 100 -0.96 11.04 -6.09
C VAL A 100 -1.59 11.09 -4.71
N ARG A 101 -2.85 10.65 -4.61
CA ARG A 101 -3.55 10.43 -3.34
C ARG A 101 -3.66 8.93 -3.09
N LEU A 102 -3.20 8.49 -1.92
CA LEU A 102 -3.26 7.09 -1.51
C LEU A 102 -4.32 6.95 -0.42
N GLY A 103 -5.39 6.20 -0.72
CA GLY A 103 -6.40 5.83 0.26
C GLY A 103 -6.03 4.53 0.96
N LEU A 104 -6.23 4.48 2.28
CA LEU A 104 -6.20 3.22 3.02
C LEU A 104 -7.60 2.60 2.96
N CYS A 105 -7.70 1.38 2.44
CA CYS A 105 -8.92 0.59 2.54
C CYS A 105 -8.73 -0.53 3.56
N THR A 106 -9.73 -0.72 4.42
CA THR A 106 -9.80 -1.84 5.35
C THR A 106 -10.51 -3.05 4.76
N ASP A 107 -11.24 -2.89 3.66
CA ASP A 107 -11.73 -4.01 2.87
C ASP A 107 -10.57 -4.58 2.02
N GLY A 108 -10.42 -5.90 1.96
CA GLY A 108 -9.50 -6.54 1.02
C GLY A 108 -8.01 -6.59 1.39
N PHE A 109 -7.55 -6.11 2.55
CA PHE A 109 -6.22 -6.51 3.03
C PHE A 109 -6.28 -7.99 3.45
N ALA A 110 -6.11 -8.90 2.50
CA ALA A 110 -5.81 -10.29 2.80
C ALA A 110 -4.36 -10.36 3.28
N PRO A 111 -4.08 -10.58 4.58
CA PRO A 111 -2.70 -10.68 5.07
C PRO A 111 -2.02 -11.98 4.59
N TYR A 112 -2.79 -12.85 3.94
CA TYR A 112 -2.37 -14.07 3.29
C TYR A 112 -2.70 -13.90 1.80
N GLY A 113 -1.80 -13.29 1.05
CA GLY A 113 -1.84 -13.40 -0.41
C GLY A 113 -1.74 -14.86 -0.85
#